data_AF-A0A2X4T552-F1
#
_entry.id   AF-A0A2X4T552-F1
#
_cell.length_a   1.000
_cell.length_b   1.000
_cell.length_c   1.000
_cell.angle_alpha   90.00
_cell.angle_beta   90.00
_cell.angle_gamma   90.00
#
_symmetry.space_group_name_H-M   'P 1'
#
loop_
_entity.id
_entity.type
_entity.pdbx_description
1 polymer ?
#
loop_
_entity_poly.entity_id
_entity_poly.type
_entity_poly.pdbx_seq_one_letter_code
_entity_poly.pdbx_strand_id
1 'polypeptide(L)'
;MQLRKLLLPGLLSVTLLSGCSLFSGEEDVVKMSPLPQVENQFTPTTAWSTSVGNGIGDFYSNLHPVMADNVVYAASRAGVVKALNADDGKEIWSVNLGEKDGWFSRSSALLSGGVTVAGGHVYIGSEKLWFMR
;
A
#
# COMPACT_ATOMS: atom_id res chain seq x y z
N MET A 1 43.22 -45.94 -12.45
CA MET A 1 42.01 -46.32 -11.66
C MET A 1 41.46 -45.20 -10.75
N GLN A 2 41.93 -43.93 -10.86
CA GLN A 2 41.47 -42.84 -9.98
C GLN A 2 40.43 -41.89 -10.63
N LEU A 3 40.40 -41.79 -11.97
CA LEU A 3 39.48 -40.89 -12.69
C LEU A 3 38.00 -41.32 -12.57
N ARG A 4 37.73 -42.63 -12.49
CA ARG A 4 36.38 -43.19 -12.33
C ARG A 4 35.77 -42.96 -10.94
N LYS A 5 36.61 -42.74 -9.92
CA LYS A 5 36.15 -42.48 -8.53
C LYS A 5 35.69 -41.03 -8.30
N LEU A 6 36.13 -40.09 -9.13
CA LEU A 6 35.74 -38.67 -9.07
C LEU A 6 34.53 -38.32 -9.95
N LEU A 7 34.25 -39.12 -10.98
CA LEU A 7 33.11 -38.90 -11.88
C LEU A 7 31.75 -39.20 -11.22
N LEU A 8 31.67 -40.22 -10.35
CA LEU A 8 30.44 -40.61 -9.65
C LEU A 8 29.90 -39.52 -8.69
N PRO A 9 30.70 -38.92 -7.79
CA PRO A 9 30.21 -37.84 -6.93
C PRO A 9 29.95 -36.54 -7.70
N GLY A 10 30.70 -36.27 -8.78
CA GLY A 10 30.47 -35.11 -9.63
C GLY A 10 29.12 -35.15 -10.34
N LEU A 11 28.74 -36.30 -10.90
CA LEU A 11 27.46 -36.47 -11.59
C LEU A 11 26.26 -36.33 -10.64
N LEU A 12 26.39 -36.83 -9.41
CA LEU A 12 25.35 -36.74 -8.38
C LEU A 12 25.14 -35.29 -7.88
N SER A 13 26.20 -34.49 -7.84
CA SER A 13 26.13 -33.08 -7.43
C SER A 13 25.44 -32.22 -8.49
N VAL A 14 25.66 -32.52 -9.78
CA VAL A 14 25.00 -31.83 -10.90
C VAL A 14 23.49 -32.11 -10.92
N THR A 15 23.06 -33.35 -10.64
CA THR A 15 21.63 -33.68 -10.59
C THR A 15 20.91 -33.05 -9.40
N LEU A 16 21.58 -32.92 -8.25
CA LEU A 16 21.03 -32.23 -7.07
C LEU A 16 20.89 -30.71 -7.29
N LEU A 17 21.78 -30.08 -8.05
CA LEU A 17 21.70 -28.65 -8.37
C LEU A 17 20.60 -28.29 -9.38
N SER A 18 20.16 -29.24 -10.22
CA SER A 18 19.04 -29.02 -11.16
C SER A 18 17.65 -29.01 -10.48
N GLY A 19 17.57 -29.24 -9.17
CA GLY A 19 16.32 -29.26 -8.41
C GLY A 19 15.57 -27.92 -8.40
N CYS A 20 16.24 -26.79 -8.60
CA CYS A 20 15.59 -25.47 -8.52
C CYS A 20 14.75 -25.09 -9.76
N SER A 21 15.02 -25.68 -10.93
CA SER A 21 14.22 -25.40 -12.15
C SER A 21 12.93 -26.19 -12.23
N LEU A 22 12.77 -27.27 -11.45
CA LEU A 22 11.55 -28.10 -11.45
C LEU A 22 10.40 -27.52 -10.61
N PHE A 23 10.68 -26.56 -9.72
CA PHE A 23 9.66 -25.92 -8.88
C PHE A 23 9.29 -24.50 -9.34
N SER A 24 9.92 -24.00 -10.41
CA SER A 24 9.52 -22.73 -11.05
C SER A 24 8.38 -22.99 -12.03
N GLY A 25 7.26 -23.50 -11.53
CA GLY A 25 6.03 -23.61 -12.30
C GLY A 25 5.46 -22.21 -12.55
N GLU A 26 5.12 -21.91 -13.80
CA GLU A 26 4.32 -20.74 -14.14
C GLU A 26 2.96 -20.92 -13.45
N GLU A 27 2.65 -20.10 -12.45
CA GLU A 27 1.33 -20.12 -11.82
C GLU A 27 0.30 -19.67 -12.86
N ASP A 28 -0.70 -20.51 -13.13
CA ASP A 28 -1.81 -20.17 -14.03
C ASP A 28 -2.69 -19.11 -13.37
N VAL A 29 -2.21 -17.87 -13.42
CA VAL A 29 -2.90 -16.70 -12.89
C VAL A 29 -3.96 -16.28 -13.90
N VAL A 30 -5.19 -16.15 -13.42
CA VAL A 30 -6.30 -15.66 -14.22
C VAL A 30 -5.96 -14.25 -14.73
N LYS A 31 -5.87 -14.10 -16.05
CA LYS A 31 -5.54 -12.82 -16.68
C LYS A 31 -6.74 -11.89 -16.64
N MET A 32 -6.53 -10.66 -16.18
CA MET A 32 -7.54 -9.60 -16.28
C MET A 32 -7.83 -9.28 -17.75
N SER A 33 -9.10 -9.07 -18.09
CA SER A 33 -9.49 -8.64 -19.42
C SER A 33 -8.93 -7.24 -19.72
N PRO A 34 -8.51 -6.97 -20.97
CA PRO A 34 -8.06 -5.65 -21.36
C PRO A 34 -9.21 -4.63 -21.28
N LEU A 35 -8.86 -3.36 -21.08
CA LEU A 35 -9.84 -2.26 -21.05
C LEU A 35 -10.62 -2.22 -22.39
N PRO A 36 -11.97 -2.25 -22.36
CA PRO A 36 -12.76 -2.13 -23.57
C PRO A 36 -12.61 -0.72 -24.18
N GLN A 37 -12.93 -0.60 -25.47
CA GLN A 37 -13.03 0.72 -26.09
C GLN A 37 -14.27 1.44 -25.54
N VAL A 38 -14.06 2.64 -24.99
CA VAL A 38 -15.13 3.46 -24.40
C VAL A 38 -15.34 4.69 -25.28
N GLU A 39 -16.54 4.81 -25.84
CA GLU A 39 -16.98 5.99 -26.58
C GLU A 39 -17.51 7.04 -25.60
N ASN A 40 -16.65 7.98 -25.22
CA ASN A 40 -16.98 8.99 -24.22
C ASN A 40 -17.96 10.04 -24.77
N GLN A 41 -19.07 10.28 -24.06
CA GLN A 41 -20.01 11.37 -24.38
C GLN A 41 -19.48 12.75 -23.94
N PHE A 42 -18.54 12.76 -23.00
CA PHE A 42 -17.85 13.94 -22.49
C PHE A 42 -16.45 13.56 -22.01
N THR A 43 -15.52 14.51 -22.03
CA THR A 43 -14.15 14.27 -21.57
C THR A 43 -14.04 14.64 -20.08
N PRO A 44 -13.90 13.66 -19.16
CA PRO A 44 -13.67 13.98 -17.76
C PRO A 44 -12.31 14.66 -17.60
N THR A 45 -12.25 15.70 -16.79
CA THR A 45 -11.01 16.39 -16.43
C THR A 45 -10.81 16.37 -14.93
N THR A 46 -9.55 16.31 -14.50
CA THR A 46 -9.19 16.39 -13.09
C THR A 46 -9.20 17.86 -12.66
N ALA A 47 -10.05 18.22 -11.70
CA ALA A 47 -10.10 19.58 -11.16
C ALA A 47 -8.80 19.93 -10.41
N TRP A 48 -8.33 19.03 -9.54
CA TRP A 48 -7.05 19.12 -8.84
C TRP A 48 -6.60 17.73 -8.37
N SER A 49 -5.33 17.62 -8.00
CA SER A 49 -4.76 16.41 -7.41
C SER A 49 -3.73 16.80 -6.34
N THR A 50 -3.86 16.21 -5.16
CA THR A 50 -2.98 16.48 -4.01
C THR A 50 -2.57 15.17 -3.36
N SER A 51 -1.26 14.98 -3.19
CA SER A 51 -0.71 13.80 -2.55
C SER A 51 -0.86 13.84 -1.03
N VAL A 52 -1.35 12.74 -0.46
CA VAL A 52 -1.55 12.55 0.99
C VAL A 52 -0.64 11.41 1.45
N GLY A 53 0.61 11.75 1.77
CA GLY A 53 1.64 10.77 2.12
C GLY A 53 1.83 9.70 1.05
N ASN A 54 1.96 8.45 1.47
CA ASN A 54 2.12 7.28 0.58
C ASN A 54 0.81 6.47 0.43
N GLY A 55 -0.34 7.05 0.79
CA GLY A 55 -1.63 6.35 0.75
C GLY A 55 -1.66 5.06 1.58
N ILE A 56 -2.20 3.99 1.00
CA ILE A 56 -2.33 2.65 1.61
C ILE A 56 -1.26 1.65 1.13
N GLY A 57 -0.54 1.94 0.05
CA GLY A 57 0.39 0.99 -0.58
C GLY A 57 -0.34 -0.28 -1.06
N ASP A 58 0.32 -1.43 -0.90
CA ASP A 58 -0.24 -2.75 -1.25
C ASP A 58 -1.05 -3.38 -0.10
N PHE A 59 -1.26 -2.64 0.99
CA PHE A 59 -2.03 -3.12 2.13
C PHE A 59 -3.53 -2.97 1.86
N TYR A 60 -4.28 -4.04 2.11
CA TYR A 60 -5.74 -3.94 2.16
C TYR A 60 -6.13 -3.00 3.31
N SER A 61 -6.94 -1.99 3.00
CA SER A 61 -7.35 -0.95 3.94
C SER A 61 -8.71 -0.39 3.54
N ASN A 62 -9.54 -0.08 4.54
CA ASN A 62 -10.82 0.63 4.34
C ASN A 62 -10.63 2.16 4.42
N LEU A 63 -9.39 2.64 4.32
CA LEU A 63 -9.09 4.05 4.36
C LEU A 63 -9.54 4.74 3.07
N HIS A 64 -10.53 5.61 3.18
CA HIS A 64 -11.05 6.44 2.09
C HIS A 64 -11.16 7.90 2.54
N PRO A 65 -11.07 8.87 1.60
CA PRO A 65 -11.31 10.27 1.92
C PRO A 65 -12.80 10.52 2.24
N VAL A 66 -13.08 11.63 2.91
CA VAL A 66 -14.44 12.12 3.17
C VAL A 66 -14.46 13.64 2.99
N MET A 67 -15.59 14.17 2.51
CA MET A 67 -15.79 15.60 2.34
C MET A 67 -16.90 16.08 3.28
N ALA A 68 -16.64 17.15 4.02
CA ALA A 68 -17.63 17.86 4.82
C ALA A 68 -17.30 19.36 4.83
N ASP A 69 -18.31 20.22 4.75
CA ASP A 69 -18.17 21.68 4.85
C ASP A 69 -17.10 22.29 3.91
N ASN A 70 -17.06 21.84 2.64
CA ASN A 70 -16.07 22.24 1.62
C ASN A 70 -14.62 21.87 1.95
N VAL A 71 -14.41 20.93 2.87
CA VAL A 71 -13.11 20.40 3.26
C VAL A 71 -13.06 18.90 2.97
N VAL A 72 -12.03 18.49 2.25
CA VAL A 72 -11.70 17.08 2.00
C VAL A 72 -10.71 16.62 3.07
N TYR A 73 -11.10 15.63 3.86
CA TYR A 73 -10.26 14.97 4.83
C TYR A 73 -9.75 13.66 4.24
N ALA A 74 -8.44 13.52 4.20
CA ALA A 74 -7.78 12.34 3.68
C ALA A 74 -6.63 11.95 4.59
N ALA A 75 -6.35 10.65 4.65
CA ALA A 75 -5.29 10.11 5.49
C ALA A 75 -4.49 9.05 4.74
N SER A 76 -3.25 8.87 5.18
CA SER A 76 -2.37 7.79 4.74
C SER A 76 -2.17 6.80 5.87
N ARG A 77 -1.91 5.54 5.53
CA ARG A 77 -1.67 4.47 6.51
C ARG A 77 -0.50 4.78 7.45
N ALA A 78 0.50 5.53 6.98
CA ALA A 78 1.65 5.94 7.79
C ALA A 78 1.31 6.87 8.97
N GLY A 79 0.17 7.56 8.91
CA GLY A 79 -0.29 8.49 9.95
C GLY A 79 -0.45 9.93 9.50
N VAL A 80 -0.13 10.28 8.26
CA VAL A 80 -0.38 11.63 7.73
C VAL A 80 -1.87 11.80 7.50
N VAL A 81 -2.49 12.80 8.13
CA VAL A 81 -3.88 13.23 7.95
C VAL A 81 -3.85 14.67 7.45
N LYS A 82 -4.59 14.94 6.37
CA LYS A 82 -4.69 16.28 5.77
C LYS A 82 -6.14 16.70 5.63
N ALA A 83 -6.38 17.99 5.85
CA ALA A 83 -7.57 18.67 5.39
C ALA A 83 -7.20 19.55 4.20
N LEU A 84 -7.94 19.39 3.12
CA LEU A 84 -7.75 20.08 1.86
C LEU A 84 -9.01 20.88 1.53
N ASN A 85 -8.87 22.05 0.92
CA ASN A 85 -10.00 22.76 0.35
C ASN A 85 -10.54 21.96 -0.85
N ALA A 86 -11.86 21.74 -0.91
CA ALA A 86 -12.49 20.96 -1.96
C ALA A 86 -12.42 21.62 -3.35
N ASP A 87 -12.26 22.95 -3.42
CA ASP A 87 -12.26 23.70 -4.68
C ASP A 87 -10.91 23.63 -5.42
N ASP A 88 -9.81 23.77 -4.68
CA ASP A 88 -8.46 23.89 -5.26
C ASP A 88 -7.45 22.86 -4.75
N GLY A 89 -7.84 21.99 -3.83
CA GLY A 89 -6.99 20.94 -3.27
C GLY A 89 -5.89 21.45 -2.35
N LYS A 90 -5.89 22.74 -1.96
CA LYS A 90 -4.87 23.32 -1.09
C LYS A 90 -5.00 22.80 0.33
N GLU A 91 -3.85 22.55 0.95
CA GLU A 91 -3.76 22.14 2.34
C GLU A 91 -4.21 23.26 3.28
N ILE A 92 -5.24 22.98 4.07
CA ILE A 92 -5.70 23.82 5.19
C ILE A 92 -4.87 23.49 6.42
N TRP A 93 -4.72 22.20 6.72
CA TRP A 93 -3.86 21.70 7.78
C TRP A 93 -3.40 20.27 7.50
N SER A 94 -2.30 19.88 8.16
CA SER A 94 -1.75 18.54 8.15
C SER A 94 -1.26 18.14 9.54
N VAL A 95 -1.57 16.92 9.94
CA VAL A 95 -1.15 16.31 11.21
C VAL A 95 -0.52 14.95 10.90
N ASN A 96 0.55 14.62 11.61
CA ASN A 96 1.16 13.30 11.52
C ASN A 96 0.97 12.56 12.85
N LEU A 97 0.18 11.49 12.79
CA LEU A 97 -0.15 10.60 13.91
C LEU A 97 0.90 9.48 14.11
N GLY A 98 1.94 9.41 13.27
CA GLY A 98 3.03 8.48 13.45
C GLY A 98 3.88 8.84 14.68
N GLU A 99 4.11 7.87 15.55
CA GLU A 99 4.96 7.99 16.73
C GLU A 99 6.44 8.15 16.33
N LYS A 100 7.12 9.09 16.98
CA LYS A 100 8.57 9.31 16.83
C LYS A 100 9.30 8.64 17.99
N ASP A 101 9.49 7.34 17.90
CA ASP A 101 10.22 6.59 18.92
C ASP A 101 11.68 6.43 18.50
N GLY A 102 12.49 7.41 18.93
CA GLY A 102 13.95 7.34 18.90
C GLY A 102 14.63 7.54 17.53
N TRP A 103 15.95 7.38 17.53
CA TRP A 103 16.84 7.64 16.38
C TRP A 103 16.65 6.66 15.22
N PHE A 104 15.98 5.51 15.45
CA PHE A 104 15.91 4.40 14.49
C PHE A 104 14.51 3.83 14.22
N SER A 105 13.43 4.41 14.74
CA SER A 105 12.08 3.90 14.44
C SER A 105 11.05 5.01 14.20
N ARG A 106 10.54 5.06 12.97
CA ARG A 106 9.28 5.75 12.66
C ARG A 106 8.18 4.72 12.87
N SER A 107 7.46 4.84 13.99
CA SER A 107 6.32 3.98 14.29
C SER A 107 5.12 4.51 13.50
N SER A 108 4.67 3.71 12.52
CA SER A 108 3.52 4.04 11.69
C SER A 108 2.26 4.08 12.56
N ALA A 109 1.35 5.03 12.30
CA ALA A 109 0.04 5.05 12.97
C ALA A 109 -0.84 3.88 12.53
N LEU A 110 -0.50 3.22 11.43
CA LEU A 110 -1.22 2.10 10.84
C LEU A 110 -2.73 2.41 10.70
N LEU A 111 -3.05 3.51 10.01
CA LEU A 111 -4.44 3.89 9.78
C LEU A 111 -5.08 2.93 8.77
N SER A 112 -6.22 2.36 9.12
CA SER A 112 -6.91 1.33 8.33
C SER A 112 -8.43 1.58 8.24
N GLY A 113 -9.04 2.05 9.33
CA GLY A 113 -10.46 2.42 9.36
C GLY A 113 -10.67 3.81 8.79
N GLY A 114 -11.56 3.91 7.80
CA GLY A 114 -11.81 5.11 6.99
C GLY A 114 -12.31 6.33 7.75
N VAL A 115 -12.01 7.49 7.15
CA VAL A 115 -12.19 8.80 7.76
C VAL A 115 -13.69 9.11 7.85
N THR A 116 -14.17 9.37 9.06
CA THR A 116 -15.56 9.78 9.32
C THR A 116 -15.57 11.15 9.99
N VAL A 117 -16.40 12.07 9.51
CA VAL A 117 -16.55 13.40 10.10
C VAL A 117 -17.93 13.51 10.73
N ALA A 118 -17.97 13.88 12.02
CA ALA A 118 -19.22 14.16 12.72
C ALA A 118 -18.98 15.15 13.86
N GLY A 119 -19.89 16.13 14.00
CA GLY A 119 -19.84 17.10 15.11
C GLY A 119 -18.55 17.93 15.18
N GLY A 120 -17.93 18.23 14.04
CA GLY A 120 -16.65 18.96 13.99
C GLY A 120 -15.41 18.12 14.33
N HIS A 121 -15.56 16.80 14.48
CA HIS A 121 -14.46 15.88 14.75
C HIS A 121 -14.22 14.93 13.58
N VAL A 122 -12.95 14.56 13.41
CA VAL A 122 -12.49 13.57 12.41
C VAL A 122 -12.09 12.30 13.13
N TYR A 123 -12.76 11.19 12.83
CA TYR A 123 -12.53 9.87 13.41
C TYR A 123 -11.85 8.97 12.37
N ILE A 124 -10.78 8.29 12.79
CA ILE A 124 -9.99 7.38 11.94
C ILE A 124 -9.60 6.17 12.79
N GLY A 125 -9.84 4.96 12.27
CA GLY A 125 -9.48 3.71 12.94
C GLY A 125 -8.05 3.28 12.62
N SER A 126 -7.31 2.80 13.63
CA SER A 126 -5.98 2.21 13.47
C SER A 126 -6.05 0.69 13.64
N GLU A 127 -5.22 -0.06 12.91
CA GLU A 127 -5.01 -1.50 13.13
C GLU A 127 -4.05 -1.78 14.31
N LYS A 128 -3.44 -0.74 14.90
CA LYS A 128 -2.57 -0.88 16.06
C LYS A 128 -3.38 -1.33 17.26
N LEU A 129 -3.27 -2.62 17.59
CA LEU A 129 -3.73 -3.15 18.88
C LEU A 129 -2.87 -2.52 19.97
N TRP A 130 -3.53 -1.83 20.92
CA TRP A 130 -2.87 -1.31 22.12
C TRP A 130 -2.46 -2.49 22.99
N PHE A 131 -1.31 -3.11 22.70
CA PHE A 131 -0.70 -4.05 23.63
C PHE A 131 -0.19 -3.21 24.80
N MET A 132 -0.86 -3.31 25.94
CA MET A 132 -0.42 -2.66 27.18
C MET A 132 1.04 -3.04 27.41
N ARG A 133 1.90 -2.05 27.54
CA ARG A 133 3.28 -2.23 27.99
C ARG A 133 3.48 -1.45 29.27
#